data_AF-A0A1Y6FUG9-F1
#
_entry.id   AF-A0A1Y6FUG9-F1
#
_cell.length_a   1.000
_cell.length_b   1.000
_cell.length_c   1.000
_cell.angle_alpha   90.00
_cell.angle_beta   90.00
_cell.angle_gamma   90.00
#
_symmetry.space_group_name_H-M   'P 1'
#
loop_
_entity.id
_entity.type
_entity.pdbx_description
1 polymer ?
#
loop_
_entity_poly.entity_id
_entity_poly.type
_entity_poly.pdbx_seq_one_letter_code
_entity_poly.pdbx_strand_id
1 'polypeptide(L)'
;MKRISMLFVLFSMLFFVVACTSNKTNKEMEISDNDATTKGSTNNLISYYETIKLENSIESSFTKKVLKKKGHPDGYDLTLSRAKKEVILVIRPYSKKNFNYLKDDLQSNIEEVLQSKKYTDYKVKVVADWSKTNQTEQQENEQKIINEIVNKMKKTHKINVSMGTQYSATDGRIVQLDLMFYRNNKEIIDPNEVNNFHKEFLKLAKEKGFNVTDIHIRFKSNLKRDWEMKVMPSINQGLKEIKDLKVTSTTIIDDKNPIIINTAINSTDKNAKEIGKRIKELLNEFFQYKQINKSFSGPYEFQVLSKDNKKIN
;
A
#
# COMPACT_ATOMS: atom_id res chain seq x y z
N MET A 1 -21.18 19.45 58.49
CA MET A 1 -21.06 20.00 57.11
C MET A 1 -20.95 18.84 56.13
N LYS A 2 -21.82 18.83 55.09
CA LYS A 2 -21.79 18.12 53.78
C LYS A 2 -21.17 16.70 53.73
N ARG A 3 -21.94 15.60 53.60
CA ARG A 3 -22.59 15.01 52.40
C ARG A 3 -21.65 14.59 51.24
N ILE A 4 -21.96 13.37 50.74
CA ILE A 4 -21.53 12.62 49.52
C ILE A 4 -20.42 11.58 49.85
N SER A 5 -20.68 10.30 50.15
CA SER A 5 -21.57 9.25 49.60
C SER A 5 -21.06 8.60 48.30
N MET A 6 -20.79 7.29 48.42
CA MET A 6 -21.02 6.21 47.44
C MET A 6 -20.22 6.23 46.11
N LEU A 7 -19.96 5.14 45.40
CA LEU A 7 -20.07 3.68 45.55
C LEU A 7 -19.88 3.14 44.12
N PHE A 8 -19.03 2.12 43.94
CA PHE A 8 -19.07 1.08 42.90
C PHE A 8 -19.01 1.49 41.40
N VAL A 9 -18.27 0.70 40.60
CA VAL A 9 -18.84 -0.39 39.78
C VAL A 9 -17.71 -0.95 38.91
N LEU A 10 -17.32 -2.20 39.20
CA LEU A 10 -16.79 -3.15 38.23
C LEU A 10 -17.86 -3.39 37.15
N PHE A 11 -17.51 -3.36 35.87
CA PHE A 11 -18.27 -4.10 34.86
C PHE A 11 -17.33 -4.79 33.86
N SER A 12 -17.18 -6.09 34.09
CA SER A 12 -16.92 -7.15 33.12
C SER A 12 -18.15 -7.41 32.24
N MET A 13 -17.96 -7.80 30.97
CA MET A 13 -18.76 -8.70 30.09
C MET A 13 -18.51 -8.27 28.63
N LEU A 14 -17.95 -9.05 27.70
CA LEU A 14 -18.19 -10.44 27.23
C LEU A 14 -19.62 -10.71 26.72
N PHE A 15 -19.69 -10.90 25.38
CA PHE A 15 -20.70 -11.54 24.52
C PHE A 15 -22.16 -11.04 24.47
N PHE A 16 -22.63 -10.79 23.25
CA PHE A 16 -23.82 -11.47 22.71
C PHE A 16 -23.72 -11.64 21.18
N VAL A 17 -23.82 -12.90 20.74
CA VAL A 17 -24.30 -13.32 19.42
C VAL A 17 -25.81 -13.46 19.53
N VAL A 18 -26.59 -12.80 18.67
CA VAL A 18 -27.91 -13.30 18.22
C VAL A 18 -28.12 -12.90 16.76
N ALA A 19 -28.44 -13.91 15.96
CA ALA A 19 -28.77 -13.87 14.55
C ALA A 19 -30.27 -13.58 14.30
N CYS A 20 -30.60 -13.35 13.01
CA CYS A 20 -31.93 -13.30 12.39
C CYS A 20 -32.68 -11.96 12.55
N THR A 21 -33.21 -11.28 11.52
CA THR A 21 -33.49 -11.58 10.11
C THR A 21 -33.52 -10.27 9.30
N SER A 22 -33.03 -10.30 8.06
CA SER A 22 -33.52 -9.45 6.97
C SER A 22 -32.92 -9.97 5.66
N ASN A 23 -33.68 -10.87 5.02
CA ASN A 23 -33.49 -11.27 3.65
C ASN A 23 -33.55 -10.03 2.73
N LYS A 24 -32.40 -9.58 2.24
CA LYS A 24 -32.32 -9.04 0.88
C LYS A 24 -31.16 -9.72 0.18
N THR A 25 -31.55 -10.64 -0.69
CA THR A 25 -30.78 -11.25 -1.76
C THR A 25 -30.06 -10.17 -2.57
N ASN A 26 -28.87 -9.77 -2.13
CA ASN A 26 -27.89 -9.23 -3.04
C ASN A 26 -27.31 -10.43 -3.78
N LYS A 27 -27.84 -10.67 -4.99
CA LYS A 27 -27.11 -11.39 -6.03
C LYS A 27 -25.70 -10.81 -6.04
N GLU A 28 -24.74 -11.56 -5.51
CA GLU A 28 -23.34 -11.38 -5.86
C GLU A 28 -23.30 -11.48 -7.38
N MET A 29 -23.18 -10.33 -8.03
CA MET A 29 -22.91 -10.26 -9.45
C MET A 29 -21.50 -10.83 -9.58
N GLU A 30 -21.42 -12.12 -9.88
CA GLU A 30 -20.26 -12.69 -10.56
C GLU A 30 -20.09 -11.88 -11.84
N ILE A 31 -19.31 -10.81 -11.75
CA ILE A 31 -18.81 -10.11 -12.92
C ILE A 31 -17.82 -11.08 -13.54
N SER A 32 -18.25 -11.75 -14.59
CA SER A 32 -17.39 -12.52 -15.45
C SER A 32 -16.33 -11.56 -16.02
N ASP A 33 -15.13 -11.59 -15.45
CA ASP A 33 -13.92 -10.93 -15.96
C ASP A 33 -13.42 -11.65 -17.23
N ASN A 34 -14.29 -11.77 -18.25
CA ASN A 34 -13.95 -12.27 -19.59
C ASN A 34 -13.74 -11.12 -20.60
N ASP A 35 -13.36 -9.94 -20.13
CA ASP A 35 -12.77 -8.92 -21.00
C ASP A 35 -11.26 -9.19 -21.07
N ALA A 36 -10.81 -9.54 -22.27
CA ALA A 36 -9.44 -9.90 -22.61
C ALA A 36 -8.41 -9.04 -21.84
N THR A 37 -7.72 -9.67 -20.90
CA THR A 37 -6.51 -9.13 -20.30
C THR A 37 -5.52 -8.85 -21.42
N THR A 38 -5.30 -7.57 -21.68
CA THR A 38 -4.31 -7.12 -22.65
C THR A 38 -2.96 -7.50 -22.09
N LYS A 39 -2.40 -8.58 -22.62
CA LYS A 39 -1.03 -9.01 -22.35
C LYS A 39 -0.11 -7.84 -22.78
N GLY A 40 0.41 -7.11 -21.81
CA GLY A 40 1.40 -6.05 -22.01
C GLY A 40 0.82 -4.66 -22.30
N SER A 41 0.19 -4.02 -21.31
CA SER A 41 0.13 -2.55 -21.34
C SER A 41 1.56 -2.00 -21.35
N THR A 42 1.87 -1.11 -22.31
CA THR A 42 3.15 -0.38 -22.34
C THR A 42 3.28 0.59 -21.16
N ASN A 43 2.17 0.87 -20.47
CA ASN A 43 2.13 1.77 -19.34
C ASN A 43 2.36 1.00 -18.03
N ASN A 44 3.48 1.29 -17.38
CA ASN A 44 3.93 0.56 -16.21
C ASN A 44 3.00 0.70 -14.99
N LEU A 45 2.21 1.79 -14.90
CA LEU A 45 1.24 2.05 -13.84
C LEU A 45 0.01 1.14 -14.01
N ILE A 46 -0.47 0.98 -15.25
CA ILE A 46 -1.58 0.06 -15.57
C ILE A 46 -1.16 -1.37 -15.22
N SER A 47 0.05 -1.77 -15.63
CA SER A 47 0.56 -3.11 -15.30
C SER A 47 0.77 -3.32 -13.80
N TYR A 48 1.10 -2.28 -13.02
CA TYR A 48 1.18 -2.37 -11.56
C TYR A 48 -0.21 -2.53 -10.93
N TYR A 49 -1.20 -1.78 -11.43
CA TYR A 49 -2.59 -1.90 -11.01
C TYR A 49 -3.17 -3.30 -11.28
N GLU A 50 -2.90 -3.85 -12.46
CA GLU A 50 -3.29 -5.22 -12.82
C GLU A 50 -2.61 -6.27 -11.93
N THR A 51 -1.37 -5.99 -11.51
CA THR A 51 -0.64 -6.84 -10.56
C THR A 51 -1.30 -6.85 -9.19
N ILE A 52 -1.69 -5.68 -8.65
CA ILE A 52 -2.45 -5.61 -7.39
C ILE A 52 -3.77 -6.39 -7.51
N LYS A 53 -4.45 -6.33 -8.66
CA LYS A 53 -5.68 -7.13 -8.88
C LYS A 53 -5.39 -8.63 -8.90
N LEU A 54 -4.28 -9.05 -9.52
CA LEU A 54 -3.86 -10.45 -9.55
C LEU A 54 -3.51 -10.94 -8.14
N GLU A 55 -2.76 -10.16 -7.37
CA GLU A 55 -2.42 -10.45 -5.97
C GLU A 55 -3.67 -10.65 -5.11
N ASN A 56 -4.63 -9.72 -5.17
CA ASN A 56 -5.92 -9.84 -4.49
C ASN A 56 -6.70 -11.11 -4.91
N SER A 57 -6.62 -11.48 -6.20
CA SER A 57 -7.30 -12.68 -6.71
C SER A 57 -6.67 -13.96 -6.16
N ILE A 58 -5.33 -13.99 -6.10
CA ILE A 58 -4.56 -15.09 -5.51
C ILE A 58 -4.90 -15.22 -4.02
N GLU A 59 -4.81 -14.13 -3.27
CA GLU A 59 -5.10 -14.09 -1.83
C GLU A 59 -6.52 -14.53 -1.51
N SER A 60 -7.50 -14.00 -2.24
CA SER A 60 -8.90 -14.41 -2.08
C SER A 60 -9.10 -15.89 -2.36
N SER A 61 -8.43 -16.42 -3.39
CA SER A 61 -8.54 -17.83 -3.78
C SER A 61 -8.00 -18.75 -2.69
N PHE A 62 -6.74 -18.57 -2.26
CA PHE A 62 -6.17 -19.49 -1.28
C PHE A 62 -6.85 -19.34 0.08
N THR A 63 -7.30 -18.13 0.44
CA THR A 63 -8.03 -17.89 1.69
C THR A 63 -9.34 -18.69 1.70
N LYS A 64 -10.11 -18.64 0.61
CA LYS A 64 -11.41 -19.33 0.51
C LYS A 64 -11.28 -20.83 0.31
N LYS A 65 -10.34 -21.28 -0.52
CA LYS A 65 -10.24 -22.68 -0.96
C LYS A 65 -9.34 -23.52 -0.06
N VAL A 66 -8.29 -22.94 0.50
CA VAL A 66 -7.29 -23.64 1.30
C VAL A 66 -7.45 -23.29 2.78
N LEU A 67 -7.22 -22.03 3.16
CA LEU A 67 -7.13 -21.65 4.58
C LEU A 67 -8.46 -21.84 5.33
N LYS A 68 -9.59 -21.48 4.72
CA LYS A 68 -10.93 -21.71 5.30
C LYS A 68 -11.21 -23.19 5.59
N LYS A 69 -10.63 -24.12 4.82
CA LYS A 69 -10.86 -25.56 4.95
C LYS A 69 -9.81 -26.26 5.82
N LYS A 70 -8.56 -25.81 5.72
CA LYS A 70 -7.38 -26.47 6.31
C LYS A 70 -6.83 -25.76 7.54
N GLY A 71 -7.36 -24.58 7.89
CA GLY A 71 -6.87 -23.72 8.96
C GLY A 71 -5.96 -22.61 8.44
N HIS A 72 -5.87 -21.53 9.22
CA HIS A 72 -5.02 -20.37 8.92
C HIS A 72 -3.64 -20.53 9.57
N PRO A 73 -2.54 -20.08 8.93
CA PRO A 73 -1.28 -19.89 9.65
C PRO A 73 -1.39 -18.69 10.60
N ASP A 74 -0.40 -18.52 11.48
CA ASP A 74 -0.35 -17.36 12.39
C ASP A 74 -0.15 -16.02 11.66
N GLY A 75 0.34 -16.07 10.43
CA GLY A 75 0.58 -14.91 9.58
C GLY A 75 0.95 -15.37 8.19
N TYR A 76 0.73 -14.52 7.20
CA TYR A 76 1.23 -14.73 5.85
C TYR A 76 1.45 -13.40 5.15
N ASP A 77 2.44 -13.36 4.28
CA ASP A 77 2.69 -12.24 3.39
C ASP A 77 2.82 -12.78 1.96
N LEU A 78 2.04 -12.20 1.06
CA LEU A 78 2.09 -12.48 -0.36
C LEU A 78 2.93 -11.41 -1.04
N THR A 79 3.85 -11.82 -1.91
CA THR A 79 4.64 -10.90 -2.72
C THR A 79 4.62 -11.37 -4.16
N LEU A 80 4.26 -10.48 -5.06
CA LEU A 80 4.28 -10.73 -6.50
C LEU A 80 5.32 -9.82 -7.17
N SER A 81 6.36 -10.43 -7.75
CA SER A 81 7.40 -9.71 -8.49
C SER A 81 7.17 -9.83 -9.99
N ARG A 82 6.81 -8.72 -10.64
CA ARG A 82 6.74 -8.63 -12.11
C ARG A 82 8.09 -8.86 -12.78
N ALA A 83 9.13 -8.23 -12.24
CA ALA A 83 10.48 -8.29 -12.82
C ALA A 83 11.07 -9.71 -12.76
N LYS A 84 10.85 -10.43 -11.65
CA LYS A 84 11.34 -11.80 -11.48
C LYS A 84 10.38 -12.86 -12.01
N LYS A 85 9.14 -12.48 -12.36
CA LYS A 85 8.03 -13.38 -12.67
C LYS A 85 7.88 -14.45 -11.59
N GLU A 86 7.70 -13.98 -10.36
CA GLU A 86 7.69 -14.83 -9.18
C GLU A 86 6.57 -14.42 -8.23
N VAL A 87 5.86 -15.41 -7.69
CA VAL A 87 4.93 -15.26 -6.57
C VAL A 87 5.53 -15.98 -5.37
N ILE A 88 5.77 -15.25 -4.29
CA ILE A 88 6.25 -15.80 -3.03
C ILE A 88 5.14 -15.62 -2.00
N LEU A 89 4.65 -16.72 -1.46
CA LEU A 89 3.82 -16.72 -0.26
C LEU A 89 4.69 -17.18 0.91
N VAL A 90 5.00 -16.24 1.80
CA VAL A 90 5.60 -16.54 3.09
C VAL A 90 4.48 -16.83 4.06
N ILE A 91 4.51 -17.98 4.75
CA ILE A 91 3.57 -18.28 5.83
C ILE A 91 4.34 -18.49 7.12
N ARG A 92 3.71 -18.11 8.24
CA ARG A 92 4.18 -18.45 9.58
C ARG A 92 3.38 -19.63 10.14
N PRO A 93 3.86 -20.87 9.96
CA PRO A 93 3.15 -22.06 10.39
C PRO A 93 3.33 -22.32 11.90
N TYR A 94 2.34 -22.95 12.53
CA TYR A 94 2.44 -23.40 13.94
C TYR A 94 3.48 -24.50 14.16
N SER A 95 3.75 -25.28 13.12
CA SER A 95 4.63 -26.45 13.19
C SER A 95 5.05 -26.90 11.79
N LYS A 96 6.10 -27.72 11.73
CA LYS A 96 6.51 -28.39 10.48
C LYS A 96 5.39 -29.22 9.86
N LYS A 97 4.57 -29.88 10.68
CA LYS A 97 3.40 -30.63 10.23
C LYS A 97 2.36 -29.72 9.58
N ASN A 98 2.06 -28.58 10.21
CA ASN A 98 1.13 -27.59 9.65
C ASN A 98 1.64 -27.02 8.33
N PHE A 99 2.93 -26.69 8.22
CA PHE A 99 3.53 -26.23 6.97
C PHE A 99 3.38 -27.28 5.86
N ASN A 100 3.82 -28.52 6.11
CA ASN A 100 3.73 -29.60 5.13
C ASN A 100 2.28 -29.88 4.70
N TYR A 101 1.31 -29.68 5.60
CA TYR A 101 -0.11 -29.89 5.31
C TYR A 101 -0.73 -28.80 4.42
N LEU A 102 -0.20 -27.57 4.47
CA LEU A 102 -0.70 -26.41 3.72
C LEU A 102 0.07 -26.16 2.41
N LYS A 103 1.39 -26.39 2.40
CA LYS A 103 2.32 -25.93 1.37
C LYS A 103 1.87 -26.27 -0.05
N ASP A 104 1.63 -27.56 -0.31
CA ASP A 104 1.38 -28.04 -1.68
C ASP A 104 0.01 -27.57 -2.20
N ASP A 105 -1.01 -27.51 -1.34
CA ASP A 105 -2.33 -26.95 -1.68
C ASP A 105 -2.27 -25.45 -1.93
N LEU A 106 -1.54 -24.70 -1.10
CA LEU A 106 -1.35 -23.27 -1.28
C LEU A 106 -0.65 -23.01 -2.61
N GLN A 107 0.44 -23.73 -2.88
CA GLN A 107 1.19 -23.59 -4.13
C GLN A 107 0.31 -23.92 -5.34
N SER A 108 -0.33 -25.09 -5.34
CA SER A 108 -1.19 -25.53 -6.44
C SER A 108 -2.33 -24.56 -6.68
N ASN A 109 -2.94 -24.02 -5.61
CA ASN A 109 -4.03 -23.06 -5.77
C ASN A 109 -3.57 -21.71 -6.34
N ILE A 110 -2.39 -21.23 -5.98
CA ILE A 110 -1.80 -20.03 -6.59
C ILE A 110 -1.53 -20.29 -8.08
N GLU A 111 -0.95 -21.44 -8.42
CA GLU A 111 -0.67 -21.85 -9.80
C GLU A 111 -1.95 -21.93 -10.65
N GLU A 112 -3.03 -22.48 -10.12
CA GLU A 112 -4.35 -22.50 -10.78
C GLU A 112 -4.86 -21.08 -11.11
N VAL A 113 -4.74 -20.13 -10.18
CA VAL A 113 -5.16 -18.74 -10.40
C VAL A 113 -4.30 -18.11 -11.49
N LEU A 114 -2.98 -18.27 -11.43
CA LEU A 114 -2.06 -17.76 -12.44
C LEU A 114 -2.38 -18.34 -13.83
N GLN A 115 -2.64 -19.65 -13.92
CA GLN A 115 -3.02 -20.31 -15.17
C GLN A 115 -4.33 -19.75 -15.72
N SER A 116 -5.36 -19.64 -14.88
CA SER A 116 -6.68 -19.11 -15.28
C SER A 116 -6.61 -17.67 -15.78
N LYS A 117 -5.70 -16.87 -15.22
CA LYS A 117 -5.48 -15.46 -15.59
C LYS A 117 -4.40 -15.29 -16.67
N LYS A 118 -3.85 -16.38 -17.22
CA LYS A 118 -2.84 -16.43 -18.29
C LYS A 118 -1.46 -15.87 -17.91
N TYR A 119 -1.07 -16.00 -16.63
CA TYR A 119 0.25 -15.68 -16.07
C TYR A 119 1.10 -16.96 -15.87
N THR A 120 1.13 -17.83 -16.87
CA THR A 120 1.73 -19.19 -16.78
C THR A 120 3.26 -19.19 -16.70
N ASP A 121 3.90 -18.05 -16.90
CA ASP A 121 5.35 -17.87 -16.83
C ASP A 121 5.85 -17.49 -15.43
N TYR A 122 4.93 -17.30 -14.48
CA TYR A 122 5.27 -17.01 -13.08
C TYR A 122 5.64 -18.29 -12.33
N LYS A 123 6.73 -18.21 -11.55
CA LYS A 123 7.12 -19.27 -10.62
C LYS A 123 6.48 -19.03 -9.27
N VAL A 124 5.92 -20.07 -8.65
CA VAL A 124 5.33 -19.98 -7.31
C VAL A 124 6.26 -20.61 -6.28
N LYS A 125 6.42 -19.94 -5.15
CA LYS A 125 7.10 -20.46 -3.97
C LYS A 125 6.27 -20.24 -2.73
N VAL A 126 6.06 -21.30 -1.97
CA VAL A 126 5.50 -21.24 -0.61
C VAL A 126 6.61 -21.56 0.37
N VAL A 127 6.94 -20.61 1.24
CA VAL A 127 8.05 -20.71 2.19
C VAL A 127 7.57 -20.48 3.62
N ALA A 128 8.26 -21.10 4.57
CA ALA A 128 7.96 -20.95 5.99
C ALA A 128 8.85 -19.89 6.63
N ASP A 129 8.24 -18.98 7.39
CA ASP A 129 8.90 -18.20 8.41
C ASP A 129 8.69 -18.88 9.78
N TRP A 130 9.78 -19.33 10.39
CA TRP A 130 9.75 -20.05 11.68
C TRP A 130 9.86 -19.11 12.89
N SER A 131 9.70 -17.80 12.68
CA SER A 131 9.67 -16.81 13.74
C SER A 131 8.56 -17.10 14.75
N LYS A 132 8.88 -16.99 16.04
CA LYS A 132 7.95 -17.30 17.15
C LYS A 132 6.87 -16.25 17.37
N THR A 133 7.04 -15.03 16.85
CA THR A 133 6.17 -13.87 17.05
C THR A 133 6.22 -12.95 15.83
N ASN A 134 5.20 -12.09 15.64
CA ASN A 134 5.21 -11.01 14.64
C ASN A 134 5.86 -9.74 15.19
N GLN A 135 5.98 -9.62 16.51
CA GLN A 135 6.70 -8.52 17.14
C GLN A 135 8.19 -8.84 17.11
N THR A 136 8.85 -8.35 16.08
CA THR A 136 10.29 -8.52 15.91
C THR A 136 11.04 -7.35 16.55
N GLU A 137 12.29 -7.58 16.96
CA GLU A 137 13.21 -6.49 17.34
C GLU A 137 13.31 -5.43 16.22
N GLN A 138 13.17 -5.88 14.97
CA GLN A 138 13.07 -5.01 13.81
C GLN A 138 11.85 -4.07 13.90
N GLN A 139 10.65 -4.57 14.24
CA GLN A 139 9.46 -3.74 14.42
C GLN A 139 9.70 -2.64 15.46
N GLU A 140 10.24 -2.99 16.63
CA GLU A 140 10.53 -2.03 17.70
C GLU A 140 11.55 -0.98 17.27
N ASN A 141 12.60 -1.40 16.59
CA ASN A 141 13.63 -0.51 16.07
C ASN A 141 13.09 0.45 14.99
N GLU A 142 12.33 -0.06 14.03
CA GLU A 142 11.70 0.77 12.98
C GLU A 142 10.73 1.79 13.59
N GLN A 143 9.91 1.36 14.55
CA GLN A 143 8.99 2.25 15.26
C GLN A 143 9.74 3.34 16.05
N LYS A 144 10.85 2.98 16.71
CA LYS A 144 11.70 3.95 17.41
C LYS A 144 12.28 4.98 16.44
N ILE A 145 12.83 4.54 15.31
CA ILE A 145 13.38 5.44 14.30
C ILE A 145 12.31 6.41 13.79
N ILE A 146 11.10 5.91 13.48
CA ILE A 146 10.04 6.79 12.99
C ILE A 146 9.57 7.78 14.05
N ASN A 147 9.44 7.35 15.31
CA ASN A 147 9.13 8.25 16.41
C ASN A 147 10.19 9.37 16.55
N GLU A 148 11.47 9.06 16.36
CA GLU A 148 12.53 10.07 16.34
C GLU A 148 12.38 11.05 15.16
N ILE A 149 12.03 10.57 13.97
CA ILE A 149 11.78 11.39 12.79
C ILE A 149 10.60 12.35 13.04
N VAL A 150 9.46 11.80 13.51
CA VAL A 150 8.26 12.59 13.85
C VAL A 150 8.57 13.66 14.89
N ASN A 151 9.32 13.29 15.94
CA ASN A 151 9.74 14.25 16.97
C ASN A 151 10.64 15.35 16.42
N LYS A 152 11.55 15.03 15.48
CA LYS A 152 12.39 16.03 14.80
C LYS A 152 11.54 16.97 13.95
N MET A 153 10.61 16.44 13.15
CA MET A 153 9.68 17.27 12.35
C MET A 153 8.85 18.20 13.22
N LYS A 154 8.34 17.70 14.37
CA LYS A 154 7.60 18.52 15.33
C LYS A 154 8.42 19.68 15.88
N LYS A 155 9.68 19.44 16.23
CA LYS A 155 10.58 20.48 16.78
C LYS A 155 10.94 21.53 15.73
N THR A 156 11.26 21.08 14.50
CA THR A 156 11.69 21.93 13.38
C THR A 156 10.55 22.79 12.83
N HIS A 157 9.39 22.19 12.55
CA HIS A 157 8.29 22.84 11.82
C HIS A 157 7.14 23.32 12.69
N LYS A 158 7.19 23.02 13.99
CA LYS A 158 6.09 23.30 14.93
C LYS A 158 4.77 22.68 14.47
N ILE A 159 4.83 21.47 13.91
CA ILE A 159 3.67 20.66 13.50
C ILE A 159 3.52 19.44 14.41
N ASN A 160 2.32 18.87 14.47
CA ASN A 160 2.14 17.50 14.95
C ASN A 160 2.03 16.57 13.74
N VAL A 161 2.59 15.36 13.85
CA VAL A 161 2.44 14.31 12.84
C VAL A 161 1.64 13.19 13.49
N SER A 162 0.45 12.91 12.99
CA SER A 162 -0.29 11.69 13.31
C SER A 162 0.15 10.59 12.35
N MET A 163 0.24 9.36 12.86
CA MET A 163 0.74 8.24 12.08
C MET A 163 -0.10 6.97 12.26
N GLY A 164 -0.44 6.33 11.15
CA GLY A 164 -0.84 4.92 11.09
C GLY A 164 0.29 4.08 10.53
N THR A 165 0.51 2.90 11.09
CA THR A 165 1.55 1.95 10.64
C THR A 165 0.90 0.61 10.33
N GLN A 166 1.23 0.02 9.19
CA GLN A 166 0.91 -1.38 8.90
C GLN A 166 2.20 -2.20 8.88
N TYR A 167 2.11 -3.39 9.46
CA TYR A 167 3.23 -4.32 9.62
C TYR A 167 2.98 -5.57 8.80
N SER A 168 4.09 -6.12 8.28
CA SER A 168 4.19 -7.46 7.73
C SER A 168 3.73 -8.50 8.76
N ALA A 169 2.95 -9.48 8.31
CA ALA A 169 2.40 -10.50 9.18
C ALA A 169 3.41 -11.59 9.56
N THR A 170 4.52 -11.70 8.81
CA THR A 170 5.57 -12.70 9.04
C THR A 170 6.74 -12.10 9.83
N ASP A 171 7.38 -11.04 9.32
CA ASP A 171 8.64 -10.50 9.86
C ASP A 171 8.49 -9.18 10.63
N GLY A 172 7.26 -8.65 10.76
CA GLY A 172 6.97 -7.47 11.58
C GLY A 172 7.50 -6.15 11.04
N ARG A 173 8.15 -6.13 9.86
CA ARG A 173 8.63 -4.90 9.24
C ARG A 173 7.46 -4.00 8.82
N ILE A 174 7.70 -2.70 8.77
CA ILE A 174 6.73 -1.72 8.30
C ILE A 174 6.58 -1.82 6.78
N VAL A 175 5.35 -2.02 6.33
CA VAL A 175 5.02 -2.13 4.89
C VAL A 175 4.24 -0.91 4.37
N GLN A 176 3.63 -0.16 5.29
CA GLN A 176 2.90 1.06 4.98
C GLN A 176 2.95 2.07 6.13
N LEU A 177 3.03 3.35 5.78
CA LEU A 177 2.92 4.48 6.70
C LEU A 177 1.83 5.44 6.21
N ASP A 178 0.95 5.81 7.12
CA ASP A 178 -0.06 6.84 6.91
C ASP A 178 0.37 8.05 7.73
N LEU A 179 0.68 9.17 7.08
CA LEU A 179 1.18 10.38 7.72
C LEU A 179 0.16 11.50 7.57
N MET A 180 -0.29 12.09 8.67
CA MET A 180 -1.14 13.28 8.65
C MET A 180 -0.45 14.41 9.40
N PHE A 181 -0.38 15.59 8.78
CA PHE A 181 0.31 16.74 9.35
C PHE A 181 -0.70 17.74 9.91
N TYR A 182 -0.43 18.29 11.09
CA TYR A 182 -1.29 19.24 11.77
C TYR A 182 -0.54 20.47 12.24
N ARG A 183 -1.12 21.65 12.05
CA ARG A 183 -0.68 22.91 12.68
C ARG A 183 -1.85 23.50 13.44
N ASN A 184 -1.65 23.80 14.73
CA ASN A 184 -2.69 24.34 15.61
C ASN A 184 -4.01 23.53 15.55
N ASN A 185 -3.89 22.19 15.60
CA ASN A 185 -4.99 21.23 15.50
C ASN A 185 -5.79 21.26 14.18
N LYS A 186 -5.29 21.92 13.14
CA LYS A 186 -5.85 21.87 11.78
C LYS A 186 -4.99 21.00 10.90
N GLU A 187 -5.62 20.10 10.15
CA GLU A 187 -4.95 19.29 9.14
C GLU A 187 -4.36 20.19 8.05
N ILE A 188 -3.11 19.92 7.70
CA ILE A 188 -2.41 20.60 6.61
C ILE A 188 -2.72 19.84 5.33
N ILE A 189 -3.49 20.48 4.45
CA ILE A 189 -3.92 19.92 3.16
C ILE A 189 -3.34 20.68 1.96
N ASP A 190 -2.51 21.71 2.20
CA ASP A 190 -1.82 22.39 1.11
C ASP A 190 -0.83 21.42 0.43
N PRO A 191 -0.98 21.15 -0.87
CA PRO A 191 -0.22 20.11 -1.56
C PRO A 191 1.29 20.40 -1.57
N ASN A 192 1.70 21.66 -1.67
CA ASN A 192 3.11 22.02 -1.67
C ASN A 192 3.73 21.85 -0.29
N GLU A 193 3.02 22.25 0.75
CA GLU A 193 3.45 22.12 2.14
C GLU A 193 3.56 20.65 2.55
N VAL A 194 2.54 19.83 2.27
CA VAL A 194 2.59 18.38 2.50
C VAL A 194 3.73 17.74 1.72
N ASN A 195 3.95 18.14 0.47
CA ASN A 195 5.05 17.63 -0.34
C ASN A 195 6.43 17.97 0.24
N ASN A 196 6.60 19.17 0.83
CA ASN A 196 7.83 19.56 1.51
C ASN A 196 8.07 18.71 2.76
N PHE A 197 7.03 18.50 3.58
CA PHE A 197 7.12 17.61 4.74
C PHE A 197 7.39 16.16 4.36
N HIS A 198 6.81 15.68 3.26
CA HIS A 198 7.12 14.37 2.71
C HIS A 198 8.60 14.25 2.35
N LYS A 199 9.15 15.19 1.56
CA LYS A 199 10.57 15.20 1.19
C LYS A 199 11.48 15.21 2.42
N GLU A 200 11.13 15.99 3.42
CA GLU A 200 11.88 16.04 4.66
C GLU A 200 11.78 14.73 5.44
N PHE A 201 10.60 14.15 5.56
CA PHE A 201 10.42 12.84 6.19
C PHE A 201 11.32 11.79 5.53
N LEU A 202 11.32 11.72 4.19
CA LEU A 202 12.19 10.80 3.44
C LEU A 202 13.68 11.06 3.68
N LYS A 203 14.08 12.33 3.73
CA LYS A 203 15.46 12.73 4.03
C LYS A 203 15.86 12.27 5.43
N LEU A 204 15.03 12.53 6.43
CA LEU A 204 15.27 12.14 7.83
C LEU A 204 15.28 10.62 8.00
N ALA A 205 14.38 9.90 7.31
CA ALA A 205 14.37 8.45 7.25
C ALA A 205 15.71 7.91 6.75
N LYS A 206 16.19 8.44 5.62
CA LYS A 206 17.49 8.08 5.06
C LYS A 206 18.66 8.40 6.01
N GLU A 207 18.67 9.57 6.64
CA GLU A 207 19.69 9.96 7.65
C GLU A 207 19.74 8.99 8.83
N LYS A 208 18.59 8.41 9.20
CA LYS A 208 18.45 7.47 10.30
C LYS A 208 18.61 6.00 9.88
N GLY A 209 18.97 5.73 8.63
CA GLY A 209 19.13 4.38 8.11
C GLY A 209 17.81 3.63 7.89
N PHE A 210 16.67 4.31 7.90
CA PHE A 210 15.37 3.70 7.64
C PHE A 210 15.07 3.73 6.14
N ASN A 211 15.07 2.55 5.52
CA ASN A 211 14.83 2.40 4.10
C ASN A 211 13.32 2.45 3.78
N VAL A 212 12.84 3.63 3.40
CA VAL A 212 11.45 3.89 2.99
C VAL A 212 11.19 3.67 1.51
N THR A 213 12.16 3.17 0.74
CA THR A 213 12.05 3.09 -0.73
C THR A 213 10.88 2.20 -1.17
N ASP A 214 10.68 1.10 -0.42
CA ASP A 214 9.66 0.09 -0.69
C ASP A 214 8.42 0.24 0.23
N ILE A 215 8.39 1.28 1.07
CA ILE A 215 7.27 1.53 1.99
C ILE A 215 6.25 2.43 1.28
N HIS A 216 4.98 2.03 1.34
CA HIS A 216 3.89 2.86 0.85
C HIS A 216 3.61 3.97 1.87
N ILE A 217 3.86 5.23 1.48
CA ILE A 217 3.54 6.40 2.31
C ILE A 217 2.26 7.05 1.79
N ARG A 218 1.25 7.19 2.65
CA ARG A 218 -0.05 7.82 2.36
C ARG A 218 -0.21 9.06 3.24
N PHE A 219 -0.90 10.10 2.75
CA PHE A 219 -1.04 11.37 3.48
C PHE A 219 -2.43 11.60 4.09
N LYS A 220 -3.42 10.77 3.74
CA LYS A 220 -4.80 10.91 4.19
C LYS A 220 -5.46 9.54 4.24
N SER A 221 -6.25 9.30 5.30
CA SER A 221 -6.90 8.00 5.59
C SER A 221 -8.38 7.92 5.17
N ASN A 222 -8.91 8.98 4.56
CA ASN A 222 -10.34 9.10 4.24
C ASN A 222 -10.60 8.99 2.72
N LEU A 223 -9.68 8.38 1.97
CA LEU A 223 -9.87 8.20 0.53
C LEU A 223 -10.70 6.93 0.30
N LYS A 224 -11.29 6.81 -0.89
CA LYS A 224 -11.98 5.57 -1.25
C LYS A 224 -10.99 4.41 -1.16
N ARG A 225 -11.37 3.30 -0.52
CA ARG A 225 -10.47 2.15 -0.30
C ARG A 225 -9.73 1.68 -1.56
N ASP A 226 -10.41 1.62 -2.70
CA ASP A 226 -9.77 1.23 -3.98
C ASP A 226 -8.75 2.26 -4.46
N TRP A 227 -8.94 3.54 -4.17
CA TRP A 227 -7.96 4.59 -4.47
C TRP A 227 -6.70 4.37 -3.64
N GLU A 228 -6.89 4.16 -2.33
CA GLU A 228 -5.81 3.95 -1.39
C GLU A 228 -5.02 2.67 -1.66
N MET A 229 -5.72 1.57 -1.92
CA MET A 229 -5.11 0.24 -2.02
C MET A 229 -4.61 -0.08 -3.42
N LYS A 230 -5.10 0.58 -4.47
CA LYS A 230 -4.78 0.23 -5.86
C LYS A 230 -4.23 1.41 -6.65
N VAL A 231 -4.89 2.57 -6.60
CA VAL A 231 -4.48 3.73 -7.41
C VAL A 231 -3.18 4.35 -6.92
N MET A 232 -3.12 4.74 -5.63
CA MET A 232 -1.93 5.38 -5.06
C MET A 232 -0.67 4.51 -5.17
N PRO A 233 -0.72 3.20 -4.83
CA PRO A 233 0.45 2.33 -4.99
C PRO A 233 0.88 2.18 -6.44
N SER A 234 -0.08 2.08 -7.38
CA SER A 234 0.22 1.96 -8.82
C SER A 234 0.93 3.19 -9.37
N ILE A 235 0.54 4.38 -8.93
CA ILE A 235 1.23 5.61 -9.32
C ILE A 235 2.63 5.65 -8.69
N ASN A 236 2.72 5.48 -7.36
CA ASN A 236 3.99 5.59 -6.63
C ASN A 236 5.02 4.57 -7.13
N GLN A 237 4.68 3.28 -7.14
CA GLN A 237 5.61 2.22 -7.52
C GLN A 237 5.74 2.08 -9.03
N GLY A 238 4.63 2.18 -9.78
CA GLY A 238 4.66 2.07 -11.24
C GLY A 238 5.57 3.11 -11.90
N LEU A 239 5.59 4.35 -11.39
CA LEU A 239 6.53 5.38 -11.85
C LEU A 239 7.97 5.13 -11.39
N LYS A 240 8.18 4.73 -10.12
CA LYS A 240 9.52 4.45 -9.56
C LYS A 240 10.25 3.31 -10.28
N GLU A 241 9.52 2.30 -10.75
CA GLU A 241 10.11 1.19 -11.49
C GLU A 241 10.68 1.59 -12.85
N ILE A 242 10.21 2.70 -13.45
CA ILE A 242 10.77 3.23 -14.70
C ILE A 242 12.01 4.07 -14.35
N LYS A 243 13.16 3.40 -14.27
CA LYS A 243 14.45 3.98 -13.82
C LYS A 243 14.82 5.30 -14.49
N ASP A 244 14.52 5.45 -15.79
CA ASP A 244 14.85 6.65 -16.56
C ASP A 244 14.09 7.91 -16.10
N LEU A 245 12.92 7.74 -15.46
CA LEU A 245 12.14 8.86 -14.94
C LEU A 245 12.74 9.45 -13.65
N LYS A 246 13.62 8.71 -12.98
CA LYS A 246 14.28 9.09 -11.72
C LYS A 246 13.31 9.65 -10.67
N VAL A 247 12.11 9.06 -10.58
CA VAL A 247 11.10 9.44 -9.59
C VAL A 247 11.57 9.03 -8.20
N THR A 248 11.57 9.99 -7.27
CA THR A 248 12.00 9.77 -5.88
C THR A 248 10.82 9.56 -4.96
N SER A 249 9.72 10.28 -5.20
CA SER A 249 8.52 10.17 -4.38
C SER A 249 7.29 10.73 -5.08
N THR A 250 6.12 10.33 -4.59
CA THR A 250 4.83 10.81 -5.04
C THR A 250 4.01 11.26 -3.84
N THR A 251 3.46 12.46 -3.90
CA THR A 251 2.58 13.03 -2.87
C THR A 251 1.17 13.08 -3.42
N ILE A 252 0.26 12.33 -2.79
CA ILE A 252 -1.17 12.28 -3.13
C ILE A 252 -1.93 12.49 -1.82
N ILE A 253 -2.65 13.61 -1.75
CA ILE A 253 -3.49 13.95 -0.59
C ILE A 253 -4.89 13.39 -0.78
N ASP A 254 -5.52 13.73 -1.90
CA ASP A 254 -6.84 13.24 -2.30
C ASP A 254 -7.07 13.38 -3.80
N ASP A 255 -8.30 13.14 -4.24
CA ASP A 255 -8.74 13.22 -5.63
C ASP A 255 -9.02 14.65 -6.13
N LYS A 256 -8.92 15.66 -5.25
CA LYS A 256 -9.15 17.07 -5.58
C LYS A 256 -7.86 17.88 -5.66
N ASN A 257 -6.83 17.45 -4.94
CA ASN A 257 -5.52 18.10 -4.93
C ASN A 257 -4.63 17.58 -6.07
N PRO A 258 -3.67 18.39 -6.54
CA PRO A 258 -2.69 17.95 -7.51
C PRO A 258 -1.90 16.73 -7.02
N ILE A 259 -1.71 15.76 -7.91
CA ILE A 259 -0.77 14.67 -7.68
C ILE A 259 0.63 15.20 -7.99
N ILE A 260 1.48 15.27 -6.96
CA ILE A 260 2.84 15.79 -7.08
C ILE A 260 3.83 14.64 -7.22
N ILE A 261 4.61 14.65 -8.30
CA ILE A 261 5.67 13.69 -8.58
C ILE A 261 7.02 14.39 -8.42
N ASN A 262 7.87 13.91 -7.53
CA ASN A 262 9.20 14.45 -7.33
C ASN A 262 10.25 13.58 -8.04
N THR A 263 11.20 14.23 -8.69
CA THR A 263 12.29 13.59 -9.43
C THR A 263 13.66 13.99 -8.90
N ALA A 264 14.68 13.18 -9.19
CA ALA A 264 16.07 13.51 -8.90
C ALA A 264 16.76 14.37 -9.98
N ILE A 265 16.00 14.85 -10.99
CA ILE A 265 16.49 15.57 -12.17
C ILE A 265 16.51 17.06 -11.88
N ASN A 266 17.55 17.80 -12.27
CA ASN A 266 17.54 19.25 -12.14
C ASN A 266 16.71 19.87 -13.27
N SER A 267 16.03 20.99 -13.00
CA SER A 267 15.27 21.71 -14.02
C SER A 267 16.11 22.18 -15.22
N THR A 268 17.43 22.33 -15.02
CA THR A 268 18.40 22.71 -16.05
C THR A 268 18.92 21.54 -16.88
N ASP A 269 18.59 20.30 -16.53
CA ASP A 269 18.98 19.14 -17.31
C ASP A 269 18.26 19.18 -18.67
N LYS A 270 19.00 18.88 -19.76
CA LYS A 270 18.49 19.02 -21.13
C LYS A 270 17.18 18.26 -21.39
N ASN A 271 16.99 17.12 -20.72
CA ASN A 271 15.82 16.25 -20.87
C ASN A 271 14.74 16.45 -19.79
N ALA A 272 14.86 17.44 -18.89
CA ALA A 272 13.93 17.61 -17.77
C ALA A 272 12.48 17.78 -18.24
N LYS A 273 12.24 18.64 -19.24
CA LYS A 273 10.89 18.86 -19.80
C LYS A 273 10.30 17.62 -20.46
N GLU A 274 11.14 16.84 -21.14
CA GLU A 274 10.72 15.61 -21.81
C GLU A 274 10.29 14.55 -20.77
N ILE A 275 11.05 14.41 -19.69
CA ILE A 275 10.71 13.51 -18.59
C ILE A 275 9.41 13.95 -17.91
N GLY A 276 9.23 15.25 -17.67
CA GLY A 276 7.99 15.81 -17.14
C GLY A 276 6.77 15.52 -18.01
N LYS A 277 6.92 15.69 -19.34
CA LYS A 277 5.88 15.34 -20.32
C LYS A 277 5.57 13.84 -20.30
N ARG A 278 6.59 12.98 -20.33
CA ARG A 278 6.43 11.52 -20.31
C ARG A 278 5.71 11.03 -19.05
N ILE A 279 6.04 11.56 -17.87
CA ILE A 279 5.32 11.24 -16.62
C ILE A 279 3.84 11.64 -16.73
N LYS A 280 3.55 12.84 -17.25
CA LYS A 280 2.18 13.33 -17.43
C LYS A 280 1.39 12.45 -18.40
N GLU A 281 1.99 12.02 -19.50
CA GLU A 281 1.37 11.10 -20.47
C GLU A 281 1.04 9.75 -19.83
N LEU A 282 1.98 9.15 -19.09
CA LEU A 282 1.75 7.90 -18.36
C LEU A 282 0.61 8.02 -17.35
N LEU A 283 0.52 9.12 -16.61
CA LEU A 283 -0.57 9.38 -15.67
C LEU A 283 -1.91 9.55 -16.39
N ASN A 284 -1.95 10.34 -17.46
CA ASN A 284 -3.16 10.52 -18.26
C ASN A 284 -3.69 9.19 -18.80
N GLU A 285 -2.83 8.40 -19.45
CA GLU A 285 -3.19 7.06 -19.95
C GLU A 285 -3.70 6.15 -18.83
N PHE A 286 -3.05 6.17 -17.66
CA PHE A 286 -3.46 5.38 -16.50
C PHE A 286 -4.88 5.75 -16.03
N PHE A 287 -5.22 7.04 -15.96
CA PHE A 287 -6.58 7.47 -15.60
C PHE A 287 -7.61 7.27 -16.71
N GLN A 288 -7.19 7.16 -17.97
CA GLN A 288 -8.07 6.79 -19.08
C GLN A 288 -8.30 5.27 -19.19
N TYR A 289 -7.51 4.45 -18.51
CA TYR A 289 -7.71 3.00 -18.48
C TYR A 289 -9.13 2.66 -17.97
N LYS A 290 -9.90 1.92 -18.77
CA LYS A 290 -11.35 1.66 -18.57
C LYS A 290 -11.72 1.30 -17.13
N GLN A 291 -10.91 0.46 -16.48
CA GLN A 291 -11.18 0.01 -15.11
C GLN A 291 -10.95 1.09 -14.05
N ILE A 292 -9.99 2.01 -14.27
CA ILE A 292 -9.74 3.16 -13.41
C ILE A 292 -10.76 4.25 -13.68
N ASN A 293 -10.93 4.64 -14.94
CA ASN A 293 -11.80 5.73 -15.36
C ASN A 293 -13.25 5.56 -14.85
N LYS A 294 -13.75 4.32 -14.82
CA LYS A 294 -15.09 4.00 -14.30
C LYS A 294 -15.31 4.43 -12.84
N SER A 295 -14.28 4.31 -12.00
CA SER A 295 -14.37 4.56 -10.54
C SER A 295 -13.73 5.88 -10.12
N PHE A 296 -12.80 6.37 -10.93
CA PHE A 296 -11.91 7.48 -10.67
C PHE A 296 -11.72 8.29 -11.96
N SER A 297 -12.84 8.81 -12.46
CA SER A 297 -12.87 9.62 -13.66
C SER A 297 -12.13 10.94 -13.45
N GLY A 298 -11.19 11.23 -14.35
CA GLY A 298 -10.50 12.53 -14.41
C GLY A 298 -11.37 13.66 -15.00
N PRO A 299 -10.81 14.88 -15.14
CA PRO A 299 -9.38 15.17 -15.16
C PRO A 299 -8.74 15.33 -13.77
N TYR A 300 -7.46 14.99 -13.67
CA TYR A 300 -6.62 15.22 -12.50
C TYR A 300 -5.51 16.23 -12.82
N GLU A 301 -5.13 17.05 -11.85
CA GLU A 301 -3.95 17.92 -11.98
C GLU A 301 -2.67 17.16 -11.60
N PHE A 302 -1.63 17.32 -12.41
CA PHE A 302 -0.31 16.73 -12.18
C PHE A 302 0.77 17.80 -12.11
N GLN A 303 1.60 17.71 -11.08
CA GLN A 303 2.79 18.54 -10.95
C GLN A 303 4.02 17.65 -10.89
N VAL A 304 4.83 17.68 -11.93
CA VAL A 304 6.13 17.00 -11.95
C VAL A 304 7.19 18.01 -11.56
N LEU A 305 7.84 17.76 -10.42
CA LEU A 305 8.85 18.63 -9.85
C LEU A 305 10.24 18.04 -10.05
N SER A 306 11.14 18.90 -10.50
CA SER A 306 12.59 18.69 -10.47
C SER A 306 13.14 18.68 -9.04
N LYS A 307 14.40 18.26 -8.90
CA LYS A 307 15.17 18.27 -7.67
C LYS A 307 15.26 19.67 -7.05
N ASP A 308 15.33 20.71 -7.86
CA ASP A 308 15.33 22.12 -7.45
C ASP A 308 13.92 22.72 -7.32
N ASN A 309 12.90 21.87 -7.17
CA ASN A 309 11.50 22.22 -6.92
C ASN A 309 10.81 23.03 -8.02
N LYS A 310 11.38 23.08 -9.23
CA LYS A 310 10.70 23.70 -10.37
C LYS A 310 9.82 22.69 -11.08
N LYS A 311 8.65 23.15 -11.54
CA LYS A 311 7.76 22.35 -12.39
C LYS A 311 8.42 22.11 -13.75
N ILE A 312 8.40 20.85 -14.21
CA ILE A 312 9.01 20.42 -15.47
C ILE A 312 8.00 19.83 -16.47
N ASN A 313 6.70 19.93 -16.19
CA ASN A 313 5.59 19.49 -17.06
C ASN A 313 4.53 20.59 -17.30
#